data_AF-A0A1B8GVX4-F1
#
_entry.id   AF-A0A1B8GVX4-F1
#
_cell.length_a   1.000
_cell.length_b   1.000
_cell.length_c   1.000
_cell.angle_alpha   90.00
_cell.angle_beta   90.00
_cell.angle_gamma   90.00
#
_symmetry.space_group_name_H-M   'P 1'
#
loop_
_entity.id
_entity.type
_entity.pdbx_description
1 polymer ?
#
loop_
_entity_poly.entity_id
_entity_poly.type
_entity_poly.pdbx_seq_one_letter_code
_entity_poly.pdbx_strand_id
1 'polypeptide(L)'
;MKFSFTLLCLSSTTLLVDALTTRFPYCIRGLYYCANNRSDWCGGGPAIAICVDGNDEYKLVACCGTGGCKYIGDDNVPYCV
;
A
#
# COMPACT_ATOMS: atom_id res chain seq x y z
N MET A 1 -38.96 -13.12 -42.32
CA MET A 1 -38.82 -13.22 -40.85
C MET A 1 -37.40 -13.68 -40.58
N LYS A 2 -36.54 -12.83 -40.03
CA LYS A 2 -35.11 -13.11 -39.87
C LYS A 2 -34.75 -12.80 -38.42
N PHE A 3 -34.41 -13.85 -37.68
CA PHE A 3 -34.16 -13.82 -36.24
C PHE A 3 -32.84 -13.09 -35.96
N SER A 4 -32.92 -12.02 -35.17
CA SER A 4 -31.75 -11.34 -34.60
C SER A 4 -31.09 -12.26 -33.57
N PHE A 5 -29.84 -12.64 -33.82
CA PHE A 5 -28.96 -13.23 -32.82
C PHE A 5 -28.30 -12.10 -32.03
N THR A 6 -28.91 -11.76 -30.90
CA THR A 6 -28.32 -10.84 -29.91
C THR A 6 -27.19 -11.57 -29.19
N LEU A 7 -25.94 -11.23 -29.52
CA LEU A 7 -24.76 -11.73 -28.84
C LEU A 7 -24.69 -11.10 -27.44
N LEU A 8 -25.07 -11.87 -26.42
CA LEU A 8 -24.79 -11.58 -25.02
C LEU A 8 -23.27 -11.69 -24.78
N CYS A 9 -22.54 -10.59 -24.97
CA CYS A 9 -21.23 -10.46 -24.36
C CYS A 9 -21.44 -10.30 -22.85
N LEU A 10 -21.40 -11.43 -22.14
CA LEU A 10 -21.31 -11.49 -20.69
C LEU A 10 -20.19 -10.54 -20.26
N SER A 11 -20.60 -9.45 -19.61
CA SER A 11 -19.75 -8.59 -18.82
C SER A 11 -19.01 -9.46 -17.82
N SER A 12 -17.76 -9.79 -18.12
CA SER A 12 -16.83 -10.38 -17.18
C SER A 12 -16.50 -9.28 -16.16
N THR A 13 -17.38 -9.12 -15.16
CA THR A 13 -17.03 -8.45 -13.90
C THR A 13 -15.96 -9.31 -13.26
N THR A 14 -14.72 -9.04 -13.64
CA THR A 14 -13.55 -9.42 -12.86
C THR A 14 -13.68 -8.66 -11.55
N LEU A 15 -14.31 -9.32 -10.57
CA LEU A 15 -14.12 -9.06 -9.16
C LEU A 15 -12.62 -9.23 -8.91
N LEU A 16 -11.85 -8.16 -9.12
CA LEU A 16 -10.52 -8.04 -8.58
C LEU A 16 -10.71 -8.04 -7.07
N VAL A 17 -10.49 -9.22 -6.52
CA VAL A 17 -10.50 -9.51 -5.10
C VAL A 17 -9.60 -8.49 -4.43
N ASP A 18 -10.21 -7.65 -3.60
CA ASP A 18 -9.60 -6.72 -2.65
C ASP A 18 -8.80 -7.52 -1.59
N ALA A 19 -7.71 -8.14 -2.02
CA ALA A 19 -6.76 -8.85 -1.17
C ALA A 19 -5.45 -8.05 -1.08
N LEU A 20 -5.56 -6.77 -0.77
CA LEU A 20 -4.45 -6.02 -0.19
C LEU A 20 -4.83 -5.51 1.20
N THR A 21 -5.30 -6.43 2.05
CA THR A 21 -5.08 -6.29 3.49
C THR A 21 -3.60 -6.52 3.76
N THR A 22 -2.75 -5.60 3.30
CA THR A 22 -1.49 -5.29 3.98
C THR A 22 -1.91 -5.05 5.41
N ARG A 23 -1.70 -6.06 6.27
CA ARG A 23 -1.82 -5.92 7.72
C ARG A 23 -0.89 -4.79 8.09
N PHE A 24 -1.43 -3.59 8.20
CA PHE A 24 -0.69 -2.49 8.79
C PHE A 24 -0.29 -2.98 10.19
N PRO A 25 1.01 -3.01 10.52
CA PRO A 25 1.41 -3.30 11.89
C PRO A 25 0.69 -2.30 12.79
N TYR A 26 0.31 -2.77 13.98
CA TYR A 26 -0.30 -1.95 15.02
C TYR A 26 0.41 -0.58 15.06
N CYS A 27 -0.37 0.50 14.96
CA CYS A 27 0.20 1.84 15.00
C CYS A 27 0.46 2.17 16.47
N ILE A 28 1.71 2.06 16.93
CA ILE A 28 2.11 2.60 18.24
C ILE A 28 2.79 3.93 18.00
N ARG A 29 2.38 4.97 18.73
CA ARG A 29 2.96 6.31 18.64
C ARG A 29 4.49 6.26 18.57
N GLY A 30 5.05 6.88 17.54
CA GLY A 30 6.49 6.96 17.33
C GLY A 30 7.11 5.73 16.66
N LEU A 31 6.33 4.68 16.38
CA LEU A 31 6.77 3.54 15.59
C LEU A 31 6.93 3.97 14.14
N TYR A 32 8.13 3.74 13.61
CA TYR A 32 8.40 3.97 12.20
C TYR A 32 8.12 2.72 11.37
N TYR A 33 7.65 2.94 10.15
CA TYR A 33 7.24 1.88 9.23
C TYR A 33 7.83 2.12 7.84
N CYS A 34 8.48 1.10 7.29
CA CYS A 34 8.84 1.01 5.89
C CYS A 34 7.65 0.53 5.06
N ALA A 35 7.06 1.44 4.30
CA ALA A 35 6.03 1.14 3.33
C ALA A 35 6.66 0.95 1.94
N ASN A 36 6.67 -0.27 1.41
CA ASN A 36 7.22 -0.52 0.07
C ASN A 36 6.18 -0.48 -1.06
N ASN A 37 4.88 -0.47 -0.74
CA ASN A 37 3.78 -0.56 -1.71
C ASN A 37 2.52 0.19 -1.24
N ARG A 38 2.63 1.48 -0.90
CA ARG A 38 1.48 2.32 -0.48
C ARG A 38 1.16 3.28 -1.63
N SER A 39 0.08 3.02 -2.36
CA SER A 39 -0.24 3.73 -3.63
C SER A 39 -0.39 5.24 -3.48
N ASP A 40 -0.85 5.72 -2.32
CA ASP A 40 -1.01 7.14 -2.02
C ASP A 40 0.28 7.81 -1.52
N TRP A 41 1.36 7.05 -1.27
CA TRP A 41 2.66 7.60 -0.87
C TRP A 41 3.66 7.43 -2.00
N CYS A 42 4.37 8.52 -2.33
CA CYS A 42 5.51 8.47 -3.24
C CYS A 42 5.16 7.85 -4.61
N GLY A 43 3.92 8.00 -5.07
CA GLY A 43 3.42 7.41 -6.32
C GLY A 43 3.33 5.88 -6.31
N GLY A 44 3.15 5.26 -5.13
CA GLY A 44 3.23 3.81 -4.95
C GLY A 44 4.64 3.30 -4.70
N GLY A 45 5.62 4.20 -4.63
CA GLY A 45 7.00 3.88 -4.35
C GLY A 45 7.29 3.61 -2.86
N PRO A 46 8.50 3.11 -2.57
CA PRO A 46 8.98 2.92 -1.22
C PRO A 46 8.99 4.21 -0.39
N ALA A 47 8.68 4.11 0.89
CA ALA A 47 8.48 5.24 1.77
C ALA A 47 8.72 4.86 3.23
N ILE A 48 9.11 5.85 4.04
CA ILE A 48 9.14 5.78 5.50
C ILE A 48 7.95 6.56 6.03
N ALA A 49 7.22 5.96 6.95
CA ALA A 49 6.15 6.61 7.68
C ALA A 49 6.33 6.47 9.18
N ILE A 50 5.66 7.33 9.95
CA ILE A 50 5.64 7.29 11.40
C ILE A 50 4.20 7.22 11.88
N CYS A 51 3.95 6.36 12.86
CA CYS A 51 2.69 6.37 13.57
C CYS A 51 2.58 7.65 14.42
N VAL A 52 1.60 8.50 14.11
CA VAL A 52 1.31 9.69 14.91
C VAL A 52 0.12 9.44 15.81
N ASP A 53 0.13 10.08 16.97
CA ASP A 53 -0.97 10.00 17.92
C ASP A 53 -2.28 10.56 17.35
N GLY A 54 -3.39 9.91 17.72
CA GLY A 54 -4.73 10.44 17.54
C GLY A 54 -5.69 9.51 16.83
N ASN A 55 -5.20 8.70 15.87
CA ASN A 55 -6.07 7.92 14.97
C ASN A 55 -5.52 6.53 14.56
N ASP A 56 -4.43 6.05 15.17
CA ASP A 56 -3.71 4.84 14.68
C ASP A 56 -3.29 4.97 13.20
N GLU A 57 -2.95 6.20 12.79
CA GLU A 57 -2.59 6.53 11.40
C GLU A 57 -1.09 6.72 11.24
N TYR A 58 -0.54 6.06 10.23
CA TYR A 58 0.81 6.34 9.76
C TYR A 58 0.79 7.57 8.86
N LYS A 59 1.72 8.50 9.11
CA LYS A 59 1.99 9.65 8.25
C LYS A 59 3.30 9.47 7.53
N LEU A 60 3.29 9.78 6.22
CA LEU A 60 4.48 9.78 5.39
C LEU A 60 5.52 10.76 5.95
N VAL A 61 6.75 10.26 6.15
CA VAL A 61 7.91 11.04 6.61
C VAL A 61 8.87 11.28 5.45
N ALA A 62 9.13 10.25 4.64
CA ALA A 62 10.07 10.34 3.53
C ALA A 62 9.70 9.38 2.39
N CYS A 63 10.00 9.78 1.16
CA CYS A 63 9.97 8.89 0.00
C CYS A 63 11.35 8.29 -0.22
N CYS A 64 11.41 6.96 -0.30
CA CYS A 64 12.62 6.26 -0.69
C CYS A 64 12.62 6.08 -2.21
N GLY A 65 13.79 6.30 -2.81
CA GLY A 65 13.99 6.10 -4.25
C GLY A 65 13.98 4.61 -4.63
N THR A 66 14.56 4.30 -5.78
CA THR A 66 14.61 2.93 -6.32
C THR A 66 15.36 1.92 -5.46
N GLY A 67 16.19 2.35 -4.50
CA GLY A 67 16.85 1.42 -3.56
C GLY A 67 15.90 0.84 -2.50
N GLY A 68 14.74 1.47 -2.28
CA GLY A 68 13.70 0.96 -1.39
C GLY A 68 13.83 1.40 0.06
N CYS A 69 12.91 0.90 0.90
CA CYS A 69 12.93 1.13 2.34
C CYS A 69 13.29 -0.16 3.08
N LYS A 70 14.27 -0.08 3.99
CA LYS A 70 14.74 -1.19 4.83
C LYS A 70 14.82 -0.78 6.29
N TYR A 71 14.97 -1.74 7.19
CA TYR A 71 15.23 -1.51 8.60
C TYR A 71 16.68 -1.86 8.95
N ILE A 72 17.29 -1.09 9.85
CA ILE A 72 18.61 -1.37 10.41
C ILE A 72 18.44 -1.91 11.83
N GLY A 73 19.14 -3.01 12.11
CA GLY A 73 19.31 -3.55 13.46
C GLY A 73 18.02 -4.06 14.11
N ASP A 74 18.14 -4.43 15.38
CA ASP A 74 17.03 -4.95 16.18
C ASP A 74 16.04 -3.84 16.59
N ASP A 75 16.47 -2.58 16.58
CA ASP A 75 15.65 -1.41 16.91
C ASP A 75 14.61 -1.07 15.83
N ASN A 76 14.62 -1.79 14.69
CA ASN A 76 13.73 -1.58 13.56
C ASN A 76 13.70 -0.11 13.11
N VAL A 77 14.86 0.53 12.99
CA VAL A 77 14.97 1.91 12.50
C VAL A 77 14.95 1.90 10.97
N PRO A 78 13.94 2.49 10.31
CA PRO A 78 13.86 2.45 8.86
C PRO A 78 14.78 3.49 8.21
N TYR A 79 15.26 3.15 7.03
CA TYR A 79 16.11 3.99 6.19
C TYR A 79 15.85 3.71 4.70
N CYS A 80 16.11 4.72 3.88
CA CYS A 80 16.11 4.58 2.44
C CYS A 80 17.47 4.08 1.95
N VAL A 81 17.46 3.19 0.96
CA VAL A 81 18.65 2.70 0.26
C VAL A 81 18.85 3.44 -1.06
#